data_AF-A0A174NRQ6-F1
#
_entry.id   AF-A0A174NRQ6-F1
#
_cell.length_a   1.000
_cell.length_b   1.000
_cell.length_c   1.000
_cell.angle_alpha   90.00
_cell.angle_beta   90.00
_cell.angle_gamma   90.00
#
_symmetry.space_group_name_H-M   'P 1'
#
loop_
_entity.id
_entity.type
_entity.pdbx_description
1 polymer ?
#
loop_
_entity_poly.entity_id
_entity_poly.type
_entity_poly.pdbx_seq_one_letter_code
_entity_poly.pdbx_strand_id
1 'polypeptide(L)'
;MLIKSQNGKQIINLDNCVSVNCDEDNHIVATYPIERAWADLGTYSSETKAQKVLDWILDCYNMNLLIQSPIFKVARDLFDEYVADQKFGIFEMPTDEEVEV
;
A
#
# COMPACT_ATOMS: atom_id res chain seq x y z
N MET A 1 6.55 4.26 -2.11
CA MET A 1 6.04 3.44 -0.97
C MET A 1 6.13 1.96 -1.35
N LEU A 2 6.42 1.06 -0.43
CA LEU A 2 6.37 -0.40 -0.66
C LEU A 2 5.03 -0.98 -0.21
N ILE A 3 4.51 -1.95 -0.97
CA ILE A 3 3.35 -2.77 -0.59
C ILE A 3 3.78 -4.23 -0.51
N LYS A 4 3.49 -4.90 0.61
CA LYS A 4 3.68 -6.34 0.76
C LYS A 4 2.35 -7.04 0.48
N SER A 5 2.34 -7.97 -0.48
CA SER A 5 1.15 -8.72 -0.86
C SER A 5 0.57 -9.52 0.32
N GLN A 6 -0.73 -9.78 0.28
CA GLN A 6 -1.47 -10.48 1.33
C GLN A 6 -0.90 -11.90 1.56
N ASN A 7 -0.47 -12.58 0.49
CA ASN A 7 0.19 -13.89 0.56
C ASN A 7 1.66 -13.84 1.02
N GLY A 8 2.22 -12.64 1.25
CA GLY A 8 3.59 -12.42 1.71
C GLY A 8 4.70 -12.74 0.70
N LYS A 9 4.38 -13.13 -0.53
CA LYS A 9 5.35 -13.57 -1.55
C LYS A 9 5.93 -12.42 -2.37
N GLN A 10 5.30 -11.25 -2.35
CA GLN A 10 5.70 -10.10 -3.16
C GLN A 10 5.83 -8.84 -2.31
N ILE A 11 6.86 -8.05 -2.61
CA ILE A 11 7.00 -6.68 -2.14
C ILE A 11 7.13 -5.81 -3.38
N ILE A 12 6.24 -4.84 -3.49
CA ILE A 12 6.03 -4.05 -4.70
C ILE A 12 6.35 -2.60 -4.40
N ASN A 13 7.15 -1.97 -5.25
CA ASN A 13 7.40 -0.54 -5.16
C ASN A 13 6.31 0.21 -5.94
N LEU A 14 5.42 0.86 -5.20
CA LEU A 14 4.32 1.64 -5.74
C LEU A 14 4.79 2.80 -6.62
N ASP A 15 6.01 3.32 -6.38
CA ASP A 15 6.58 4.44 -7.16
C ASP A 15 6.90 4.03 -8.62
N ASN A 16 6.93 2.72 -8.91
CA ASN A 16 7.15 2.15 -10.24
C ASN A 16 5.85 1.64 -10.90
N CYS A 17 4.70 1.74 -10.22
CA CYS A 17 3.41 1.30 -10.74
C CYS A 17 2.78 2.39 -11.61
N VAL A 18 2.00 1.97 -12.61
CA VAL A 18 1.12 2.88 -13.39
C VAL A 18 -0.19 3.10 -12.66
N SER A 19 -0.77 2.03 -12.12
CA SER A 19 -2.00 2.09 -11.33
C SER A 19 -2.04 0.99 -10.27
N VAL A 20 -2.86 1.22 -9.24
CA VAL A 20 -3.41 0.17 -8.39
C VAL A 20 -4.93 0.28 -8.48
N ASN A 21 -5.61 -0.82 -8.75
CA ASN A 21 -7.06 -0.85 -8.92
C ASN A 21 -7.67 -2.11 -8.32
N CYS A 22 -8.98 -2.06 -8.08
CA CYS A 22 -9.82 -3.24 -7.86
C CYS A 22 -10.28 -3.79 -9.22
N ASP A 23 -10.27 -5.09 -9.43
CA ASP A 23 -10.91 -5.74 -10.60
C ASP A 23 -12.32 -6.26 -10.27
N GLU A 24 -12.97 -6.91 -11.24
CA GLU A 24 -14.33 -7.45 -11.10
C GLU A 24 -14.44 -8.61 -10.10
N ASP A 25 -13.33 -9.25 -9.75
CA ASP A 25 -13.24 -10.37 -8.81
C ASP A 25 -12.84 -9.91 -7.39
N ASN A 26 -12.88 -8.59 -7.12
CA ASN A 26 -12.46 -7.96 -5.87
C ASN A 26 -10.97 -8.16 -5.56
N HIS A 27 -10.13 -8.32 -6.59
CA HIS A 27 -8.68 -8.33 -6.44
C HIS A 27 -8.12 -6.93 -6.49
N ILE A 28 -7.18 -6.65 -5.59
CA ILE A 28 -6.35 -5.46 -5.69
C ILE A 28 -5.13 -5.80 -6.54
N VAL A 29 -4.98 -5.12 -7.66
CA VAL A 29 -3.93 -5.38 -8.66
C VAL A 29 -3.09 -4.13 -8.87
N ALA A 30 -1.77 -4.29 -8.90
CA ALA A 30 -0.83 -3.27 -9.34
C ALA A 30 -0.42 -3.51 -10.80
N THR A 31 -0.49 -2.48 -11.64
CA THR A 31 -0.07 -2.54 -13.05
C THR A 31 1.23 -1.77 -13.27
N TYR A 32 2.04 -2.23 -14.23
CA TYR A 32 3.35 -1.65 -14.55
C TYR A 32 3.40 -1.15 -16.00
N PRO A 33 4.33 -0.23 -16.33
CA PRO A 33 4.41 0.35 -17.68
C PRO A 33 4.98 -0.61 -18.73
N ILE A 34 5.34 -1.84 -18.36
CA ILE A 34 5.86 -2.88 -19.25
C ILE A 34 4.69 -3.77 -19.71
N GLU A 35 4.66 -4.16 -21.00
CA GLU A 35 3.52 -4.87 -21.60
C GLU A 35 3.03 -6.05 -20.74
N ARG A 36 1.77 -5.95 -20.30
CA ARG A 36 1.02 -6.95 -19.52
C ARG A 36 1.65 -7.37 -18.19
N ALA A 37 2.54 -6.55 -17.62
CA ALA A 37 3.05 -6.79 -16.28
C ALA A 37 2.04 -6.28 -15.24
N TRP A 38 1.56 -7.19 -14.39
CA TRP A 38 0.72 -6.89 -13.24
C TRP A 38 1.09 -7.78 -12.05
N ALA A 39 0.74 -7.35 -10.86
CA ALA A 39 0.94 -8.09 -9.62
C ALA A 39 -0.36 -8.10 -8.80
N ASP A 40 -0.74 -9.29 -8.37
CA ASP A 40 -1.84 -9.51 -7.43
C ASP A 40 -1.38 -9.15 -6.01
N LEU A 41 -2.04 -8.17 -5.40
CA LEU A 41 -1.76 -7.70 -4.06
C LEU A 41 -2.59 -8.43 -3.01
N GLY A 42 -3.81 -8.85 -3.34
CA GLY A 42 -4.72 -9.48 -2.40
C GLY A 42 -6.16 -9.55 -2.92
N THR A 43 -6.93 -10.46 -2.33
CA THR A 43 -8.32 -10.74 -2.69
C THR A 43 -9.24 -10.47 -1.49
N TYR A 44 -10.44 -9.96 -1.76
CA TYR A 44 -11.45 -9.70 -0.74
C TYR A 44 -12.81 -10.33 -1.10
N SER A 45 -13.61 -10.61 -0.07
CA SER A 45 -14.91 -11.27 -0.21
C SER A 45 -16.01 -10.37 -0.77
N SER A 46 -15.79 -9.05 -0.82
CA SER A 46 -16.72 -8.10 -1.42
C SER A 46 -16.01 -6.88 -2.02
N GLU A 47 -16.67 -6.25 -2.98
CA GLU A 47 -16.19 -5.03 -3.63
C GLU A 47 -16.01 -3.90 -2.61
N THR A 48 -16.92 -3.77 -1.64
CA THR A 48 -16.84 -2.75 -0.59
C THR A 48 -15.58 -2.91 0.27
N LYS A 49 -15.20 -4.15 0.60
CA LYS A 49 -13.94 -4.41 1.31
C LYS A 49 -12.73 -4.05 0.47
N ALA A 50 -12.71 -4.48 -0.80
CA ALA A 50 -11.62 -4.16 -1.71
C ALA A 50 -11.45 -2.64 -1.91
N GLN A 51 -12.55 -1.90 -2.11
CA GLN A 51 -12.55 -0.44 -2.20
C GLN A 51 -12.01 0.21 -0.92
N LYS A 52 -12.44 -0.26 0.26
CA LYS A 52 -11.92 0.24 1.54
C LYS A 52 -10.40 0.05 1.68
N VAL A 53 -9.87 -1.08 1.22
CA VAL A 53 -8.42 -1.32 1.20
C VAL A 53 -7.71 -0.42 0.20
N LEU A 54 -8.31 -0.17 -0.97
CA LEU A 54 -7.76 0.77 -1.94
C LEU A 54 -7.65 2.19 -1.36
N ASP A 55 -8.64 2.64 -0.60
CA ASP A 55 -8.60 3.91 0.13
C ASP A 55 -7.48 3.94 1.18
N TRP A 56 -7.30 2.84 1.94
CA TRP A 56 -6.19 2.73 2.89
C TRP A 56 -4.82 2.82 2.21
N ILE A 57 -4.65 2.20 1.04
CA ILE A 57 -3.41 2.31 0.25
C ILE A 57 -3.17 3.77 -0.14
N LEU A 58 -4.21 4.50 -0.57
CA LEU A 58 -4.11 5.92 -0.93
C LEU A 58 -3.73 6.78 0.27
N ASP A 59 -4.35 6.57 1.43
CA ASP A 59 -4.05 7.29 2.67
C ASP A 59 -2.60 7.07 3.10
N CYS A 60 -2.14 5.81 3.11
CA CYS A 60 -0.76 5.47 3.44
C CYS A 60 0.23 6.05 2.43
N TYR A 61 -0.10 6.08 1.14
CA TYR A 61 0.73 6.69 0.11
C TYR A 61 0.87 8.20 0.33
N ASN A 62 -0.23 8.91 0.58
CA ASN A 62 -0.23 10.34 0.89
C ASN A 62 0.60 10.64 2.13
N MET A 63 0.44 9.85 3.20
CA MET A 63 1.27 9.97 4.40
C MET A 63 2.75 9.73 4.12
N ASN A 64 3.09 8.72 3.31
CA ASN A 64 4.46 8.47 2.90
C ASN A 64 5.06 9.65 2.12
N LEU A 65 4.30 10.28 1.22
CA LEU A 65 4.74 11.49 0.49
C LEU A 65 4.99 12.67 1.44
N LEU A 66 4.08 12.90 2.40
CA LEU A 66 4.23 13.97 3.40
C LEU A 66 5.50 13.80 4.22
N ILE A 67 5.80 12.57 4.65
CA ILE A 67 6.99 12.26 5.44
C ILE A 67 8.29 12.41 4.63
N GLN A 68 8.25 12.13 3.32
CA GLN A 68 9.39 12.33 2.43
C GLN A 68 9.62 13.80 2.06
N SER A 69 8.67 14.70 2.37
CA SER A 69 8.81 16.13 2.12
C SER A 69 9.98 16.74 2.93
N PRO A 70 10.85 17.55 2.30
CA PRO A 70 11.98 18.20 2.98
C PRO A 70 11.61 19.01 4.22
N ILE A 71 10.38 19.54 4.26
CA ILE A 71 9.85 20.35 5.38
C ILE A 71 9.64 19.48 6.63
N PHE A 72 9.16 18.24 6.44
CA PHE A 72 8.90 17.29 7.53
C PHE A 72 10.08 16.37 7.83
N LYS A 73 11.11 16.36 6.96
CA LYS A 73 12.33 15.58 7.17
C LYS A 73 13.05 15.95 8.48
N VAL A 74 13.03 17.23 8.86
CA VAL A 74 13.56 17.73 10.14
C VAL A 74 12.74 17.25 11.34
N ALA A 75 11.44 16.99 11.17
CA ALA A 75 10.61 16.41 12.23
C ALA A 75 10.93 14.92 12.42
N ARG A 76 11.23 14.19 11.33
CA ARG A 76 11.57 12.76 11.36
C ARG A 76 12.81 12.47 12.21
N ASP A 77 13.83 13.31 12.09
CA ASP A 77 15.07 13.22 12.89
C ASP A 77 14.82 13.42 14.41
N LEU A 78 13.70 14.05 14.80
CA LEU A 78 13.30 14.22 16.22
C LEU A 78 12.49 13.02 16.76
N PHE A 79 11.97 12.18 15.87
CA PHE A 79 11.15 11.01 16.20
C PHE A 79 11.96 9.70 16.27
N ASP A 80 13.23 9.71 15.86
CA ASP A 80 14.08 8.52 15.68
C ASP A 80 14.22 7.60 16.92
N GLU A 81 14.09 8.12 18.16
CA GLU A 81 14.12 7.28 19.37
C GLU A 81 12.81 6.52 19.63
N TYR A 82 11.67 6.95 19.08
CA TYR A 82 10.34 6.38 19.36
C TYR A 82 9.73 5.58 18.19
N VAL A 83 10.39 5.62 17.03
CA VAL A 83 9.79 5.33 15.72
C VAL A 83 10.56 4.23 14.97
N ALA A 84 11.68 3.74 15.52
CA ALA A 84 12.51 2.67 14.97
C ALA A 84 11.75 1.36 14.67
N ASP A 85 10.66 1.09 15.39
CA ASP A 85 9.84 -0.13 15.21
C ASP A 85 8.68 0.03 14.20
N GLN A 86 8.38 1.25 13.77
CA GLN A 86 7.31 1.48 12.80
C GLN A 86 7.86 1.35 11.37
N LYS A 87 7.27 0.44 10.59
CA LYS A 87 7.64 0.21 9.18
C LYS A 87 7.12 1.34 8.28
N PHE A 88 7.66 2.56 8.44
CA PHE A 88 7.27 3.69 7.61
C PHE A 88 7.55 3.41 6.14
N GLY A 89 6.55 3.68 5.31
CA GLY A 89 6.64 3.49 3.87
C GLY A 89 6.50 2.04 3.42
N ILE A 90 6.09 1.11 4.31
CA ILE A 90 5.64 -0.23 3.95
C ILE A 90 4.17 -0.38 4.35
N PHE A 91 3.32 -0.69 3.39
CA PHE A 91 1.94 -1.11 3.61
C PHE A 91 1.85 -2.63 3.51
N GLU A 92 1.41 -3.31 4.57
CA GLU A 92 1.12 -4.75 4.51
C GLU A 92 -0.36 -4.93 4.18
N MET A 93 -0.66 -5.63 3.09
CA MET A 93 -2.04 -5.87 2.67
C MET A 93 -2.81 -6.62 3.77
N PRO A 94 -3.97 -6.12 4.23
CA PRO A 94 -4.76 -6.78 5.25
C PRO A 94 -5.41 -8.05 4.70
N THR A 95 -5.65 -9.00 5.60
CA THR A 95 -6.50 -10.17 5.34
C THR A 95 -7.96 -9.76 5.15
N ASP A 96 -8.80 -10.63 4.59
CA ASP A 96 -10.22 -10.32 4.41
C ASP A 96 -10.94 -10.13 5.76
N GLU A 97 -10.55 -10.92 6.77
CA GLU A 97 -11.11 -10.88 8.12
C GLU A 97 -10.78 -9.58 8.86
N GLU A 98 -9.65 -8.94 8.56
CA GLU A 98 -9.24 -7.66 9.16
C GLU A 98 -10.00 -6.46 8.58
N VAL A 99 -10.67 -6.63 7.43
CA VAL A 99 -11.42 -5.56 6.77
C VAL A 99 -12.90 -5.65 7.15
N GLU A 100 -13.30 -4.90 8.17
CA GLU A 100 -14.70 -4.77 8.60
C GLU A 100 -15.45 -3.72 7.76
N VAL A 101 -16.70 -3.98 7.35
CA VAL A 101 -17.58 -3.06 6.58
C VAL A 101 -19.01 -3.12 7.06
#